data_AF-A0A4R2PJV8-F1
#
_entry.id   AF-A0A4R2PJV8-F1
#
_cell.length_a   1.000
_cell.length_b   1.000
_cell.length_c   1.000
_cell.angle_alpha   90.00
_cell.angle_beta   90.00
_cell.angle_gamma   90.00
#
_symmetry.space_group_name_H-M   'P 1'
#
loop_
_entity.id
_entity.type
_entity.pdbx_description
1 polymer ?
#
loop_
_entity_poly.entity_id
_entity_poly.type
_entity_poly.pdbx_seq_one_letter_code
_entity_poly.pdbx_strand_id
1 'polypeptide(L)'
;MAHETDVVAGAAGIDQRGGAATALPTLPNFFIVGAPKCATTSMDAYLAAHPEIYMAPRKEPHFFARDLYPEGVGCSAEAYGRLFEGVTGEPVVGESSVFYMLSQTAARAIHDARPDAKILIMLRDPIEVVASHHSQIIFEGLEDEPDLARALALEAARRAEHGAGALTYQEKVLHYRDVVAFADQVARFQALFPPEQIKVVLFEDVKADLPGVYGEILEFLGVDPTFQPTFKVQNANKRLRSARLGAFLRETPGWVTALGRVVLPSAAWRYKTRMFLKRLNTDFRRREPMAPALRAHLATELGPQVRRLETLLDRDLSHWARARRD
;
A
#
# COMPACT_ATOMS: atom_id res chain seq x y z
N MET A 1 46.83 -39.23 -18.06
CA MET A 1 46.85 -37.78 -17.77
C MET A 1 45.41 -37.38 -17.47
N ALA A 2 45.21 -36.77 -16.31
CA ALA A 2 43.94 -36.25 -15.77
C ALA A 2 43.17 -35.40 -16.80
N HIS A 3 41.83 -35.30 -16.80
CA HIS A 3 41.01 -34.86 -15.68
C HIS A 3 39.55 -35.35 -15.76
N GLU A 4 39.01 -35.47 -14.55
CA GLU A 4 37.65 -35.74 -14.11
C GLU A 4 36.94 -34.40 -13.75
N THR A 5 35.65 -34.49 -13.41
CA THR A 5 34.80 -33.58 -12.59
C THR A 5 34.05 -32.38 -13.20
N ASP A 6 32.73 -32.46 -13.02
CA ASP A 6 31.76 -31.45 -12.52
C ASP A 6 32.20 -29.99 -12.39
N VAL A 7 31.31 -29.07 -12.80
CA VAL A 7 31.21 -27.74 -12.19
C VAL A 7 29.75 -27.34 -11.95
N VAL A 8 29.50 -27.16 -10.65
CA VAL A 8 28.36 -26.57 -9.94
C VAL A 8 28.40 -25.03 -10.02
N ALA A 9 27.22 -24.42 -9.85
CA ALA A 9 26.97 -23.04 -9.38
C ALA A 9 27.43 -21.84 -10.23
N GLY A 10 26.46 -20.96 -10.51
CA GLY A 10 26.68 -19.59 -10.92
C GLY A 10 25.74 -18.66 -10.15
N ALA A 11 26.06 -18.42 -8.88
CA ALA A 11 25.55 -17.29 -8.13
C ALA A 11 26.43 -16.06 -8.37
N ALA A 12 25.79 -14.89 -8.31
CA ALA A 12 26.35 -13.54 -8.21
C ALA A 12 27.00 -12.92 -9.46
N GLY A 13 26.44 -11.77 -9.83
CA GLY A 13 27.03 -10.78 -10.73
C GLY A 13 26.51 -9.39 -10.38
N ILE A 14 26.75 -8.95 -9.14
CA ILE A 14 26.71 -7.53 -8.79
C ILE A 14 28.00 -6.93 -9.38
N ASP A 15 27.85 -5.94 -10.25
CA ASP A 15 28.92 -5.23 -10.94
C ASP A 15 29.96 -4.69 -9.93
N GLN A 16 31.18 -5.20 -10.00
CA GLN A 16 32.32 -4.77 -9.17
C GLN A 16 33.06 -3.58 -9.80
N ARG A 17 32.38 -2.44 -9.96
CA ARG A 17 33.03 -1.16 -10.24
C ARG A 17 32.88 -0.20 -9.07
N GLY A 18 33.80 -0.32 -8.11
CA GLY A 18 34.52 0.79 -7.48
C GLY A 18 33.76 1.99 -6.88
N GLY A 19 32.47 1.90 -6.60
CA GLY A 19 31.74 2.81 -5.70
C GLY A 19 31.39 2.03 -4.43
N ALA A 20 31.74 2.55 -3.26
CA ALA A 20 31.39 1.91 -1.99
C ALA A 20 29.88 1.64 -1.96
N ALA A 21 29.49 0.37 -2.04
CA ALA A 21 28.13 -0.05 -1.77
C ALA A 21 27.89 0.26 -0.29
N THR A 22 27.23 1.38 0.00
CA THR A 22 26.77 1.72 1.34
C THR A 22 25.79 0.63 1.75
N ALA A 23 26.26 -0.31 2.57
CA ALA A 23 25.38 -1.25 3.26
C ALA A 23 24.28 -0.44 3.95
N LEU A 24 23.02 -0.82 3.75
CA LEU A 24 21.89 -0.14 4.39
C LEU A 24 22.07 -0.31 5.91
N PRO A 25 22.21 0.80 6.67
CA PRO A 25 22.70 0.75 8.05
C PRO A 25 21.78 -0.06 8.98
N THR A 26 20.48 -0.10 8.68
CA THR A 26 19.49 -0.98 9.32
C THR A 26 18.41 -1.35 8.30
N LEU A 27 18.23 -2.64 8.03
CA LEU A 27 17.09 -3.12 7.23
C LEU A 27 15.87 -3.36 8.15
N PRO A 28 14.66 -2.96 7.74
CA PRO A 28 13.46 -3.26 8.51
C PRO A 28 13.23 -4.78 8.60
N ASN A 29 12.77 -5.23 9.76
CA ASN A 29 12.39 -6.60 10.06
C ASN A 29 10.86 -6.78 10.17
N PHE A 30 10.09 -5.71 9.93
CA PHE A 30 8.64 -5.74 9.96
C PHE A 30 8.05 -4.96 8.77
N PHE A 31 7.04 -5.55 8.11
CA PHE A 31 6.41 -4.95 6.93
C PHE A 31 4.89 -5.03 7.01
N ILE A 32 4.23 -3.87 6.94
CA ILE A 32 2.79 -3.81 6.67
C ILE A 32 2.59 -3.70 5.15
N VAL A 33 2.38 -4.84 4.50
CA VAL A 33 2.47 -4.99 3.04
C VAL A 33 1.18 -4.64 2.28
N GLY A 34 0.09 -4.42 3.02
CA GLY A 34 -1.20 -4.15 2.42
C GLY A 34 -2.35 -4.46 3.36
N ALA A 35 -3.57 -4.40 2.86
CA ALA A 35 -3.97 -3.91 1.55
C ALA A 35 -4.36 -2.41 1.63
N PRO A 36 -4.40 -1.68 0.49
CA PRO A 36 -4.90 -0.31 0.49
C PRO A 36 -6.31 -0.26 1.07
N LYS A 37 -6.63 0.85 1.76
CA LYS A 37 -7.98 1.10 2.32
C LYS A 37 -8.43 0.11 3.41
N CYS A 38 -7.49 -0.61 4.02
CA CYS A 38 -7.71 -1.56 5.12
C CYS A 38 -7.18 -1.04 6.48
N ALA A 39 -7.22 0.27 6.71
CA ALA A 39 -6.74 0.95 7.94
C ALA A 39 -5.24 0.84 8.27
N THR A 40 -4.41 0.48 7.30
CA THR A 40 -2.95 0.39 7.45
C THR A 40 -2.30 1.70 7.91
N THR A 41 -2.84 2.87 7.58
CA THR A 41 -2.29 4.16 8.09
C THR A 41 -2.60 4.40 9.56
N SER A 42 -3.80 4.01 10.02
CA SER A 42 -4.11 4.10 11.46
C SER A 42 -3.22 3.15 12.24
N MET A 43 -3.09 1.91 11.77
CA MET A 43 -2.25 0.89 12.41
C MET A 43 -0.77 1.29 12.47
N ASP A 44 -0.23 1.78 11.36
CA ASP A 44 1.13 2.34 11.27
C ASP A 44 1.37 3.45 12.30
N ALA A 45 0.42 4.38 12.46
CA ALA A 45 0.51 5.44 13.46
C ALA A 45 0.42 4.91 14.91
N TYR A 46 -0.34 3.84 15.17
CA TYR A 46 -0.43 3.21 16.49
C TYR A 46 0.85 2.46 16.84
N LEU A 47 1.42 1.74 15.88
CA LEU A 47 2.68 1.03 16.06
C LEU A 47 3.86 2.00 16.21
N ALA A 48 3.89 3.10 15.45
CA ALA A 48 4.90 4.15 15.58
C ALA A 48 4.89 4.86 16.95
N ALA A 49 3.81 4.74 17.73
CA ALA A 49 3.72 5.30 19.06
C ALA A 49 4.31 4.37 20.14
N HIS A 50 4.59 3.10 19.82
CA HIS A 50 5.11 2.11 20.75
C HIS A 50 6.62 2.31 20.97
N PRO A 51 7.13 2.33 22.22
CA PRO A 51 8.54 2.62 22.50
C PRO A 51 9.53 1.58 21.95
N GLU A 52 9.08 0.34 21.76
CA GLU A 52 9.90 -0.75 21.20
C GLU A 52 9.77 -0.91 19.66
N ILE A 53 9.05 0.00 18.99
CA ILE A 53 8.83 -0.08 17.54
C ILE A 53 9.27 1.22 16.86
N TYR A 54 10.22 1.11 15.95
CA TYR A 54 10.58 2.17 15.03
C TYR A 54 9.84 1.97 13.70
N MET A 55 8.87 2.82 13.37
CA MET A 55 8.27 2.85 12.03
C MET A 55 8.94 3.91 11.16
N ALA A 56 9.19 3.59 9.89
CA ALA A 56 9.74 4.54 8.92
C ALA A 56 8.92 5.86 8.93
N PRO A 57 9.57 7.03 9.11
CA PRO A 57 8.87 8.30 9.29
C PRO A 57 8.09 8.74 8.05
N ARG A 58 8.52 8.24 6.87
CA ARG A 58 7.77 8.37 5.62
C ARG A 58 7.10 7.03 5.33
N LYS A 59 5.77 6.98 5.51
CA LYS A 59 4.96 5.87 5.04
C LYS A 59 5.03 5.74 3.51
N GLU A 60 4.81 4.53 3.03
CA GLU A 60 4.72 4.19 1.62
C GLU A 60 6.02 4.48 0.84
N PRO A 61 7.19 3.95 1.29
CA PRO A 61 8.42 4.10 0.53
C PRO A 61 8.41 3.33 -0.79
N HIS A 62 7.65 2.24 -0.87
CA HIS A 62 7.44 1.38 -2.04
C HIS A 62 8.72 0.79 -2.63
N PHE A 63 9.78 0.68 -1.83
CA PHE A 63 11.13 0.32 -2.26
C PHE A 63 11.21 -1.06 -2.90
N PHE A 64 10.46 -2.04 -2.38
CA PHE A 64 10.48 -3.42 -2.90
C PHE A 64 9.52 -3.66 -4.09
N ALA A 65 8.65 -2.71 -4.44
CA ALA A 65 7.69 -2.83 -5.54
C ALA A 65 8.24 -2.29 -6.87
N ARG A 66 9.41 -2.79 -7.31
CA ARG A 66 10.10 -2.27 -8.50
C ARG A 66 9.33 -2.48 -9.81
N ASP A 67 8.41 -3.44 -9.86
CA ASP A 67 7.49 -3.62 -11.00
C ASP A 67 6.46 -2.49 -11.10
N LEU A 68 6.10 -1.86 -9.99
CA LEU A 68 5.16 -0.73 -9.95
C LEU A 68 5.88 0.63 -9.94
N TYR A 69 7.05 0.67 -9.30
CA TYR A 69 7.88 1.86 -9.10
C TYR A 69 9.30 1.56 -9.58
N PRO A 70 9.58 1.71 -10.90
CA PRO A 70 10.91 1.50 -11.45
C PRO A 70 11.98 2.38 -10.79
N GLU A 71 13.24 2.00 -10.92
CA GLU A 71 14.34 2.73 -10.29
C GLU A 71 14.37 4.22 -10.67
N GLY A 72 14.54 5.08 -9.66
CA GLY A 72 14.42 6.54 -9.81
C GLY A 72 13.00 7.08 -9.69
N VAL A 73 11.98 6.21 -9.71
CA VAL A 73 10.58 6.55 -9.43
C VAL A 73 10.22 6.05 -8.03
N GLY A 74 9.81 6.96 -7.14
CA GLY A 74 9.41 6.61 -5.76
C GLY A 74 10.52 6.78 -4.73
N CYS A 75 11.41 5.79 -4.59
CA CYS A 75 12.46 5.80 -3.56
C CYS A 75 13.76 5.14 -4.03
N SER A 76 14.87 5.89 -4.02
CA SER A 76 16.20 5.29 -4.24
C SER A 76 16.63 4.46 -3.03
N ALA A 77 17.63 3.59 -3.21
CA ALA A 77 18.21 2.81 -2.12
C ALA A 77 18.79 3.71 -1.02
N GLU A 78 19.48 4.79 -1.39
CA GLU A 78 19.99 5.78 -0.43
C GLU A 78 18.85 6.46 0.34
N ALA A 79 17.80 6.92 -0.37
CA ALA A 79 16.65 7.54 0.27
C ALA A 79 15.88 6.56 1.16
N TYR A 80 15.89 5.27 0.84
CA TYR A 80 15.30 4.21 1.65
C TYR A 80 16.12 3.96 2.92
N GLY A 81 17.44 3.85 2.82
CA GLY A 81 18.32 3.68 3.99
C GLY A 81 18.22 4.83 4.99
N ARG A 82 18.11 6.07 4.51
CA ARG A 82 17.90 7.26 5.35
C ARG A 82 16.62 7.22 6.19
N LEU A 83 15.63 6.39 5.83
CA LEU A 83 14.41 6.25 6.64
C LEU A 83 14.65 5.56 7.98
N PHE A 84 15.79 4.88 8.15
CA PHE A 84 16.09 4.08 9.33
C PHE A 84 17.31 4.59 10.11
N GLU A 85 17.84 5.78 9.78
CA GLU A 85 18.94 6.42 10.51
C GLU A 85 18.55 6.81 11.95
N GLY A 86 17.26 6.91 12.25
CA GLY A 86 16.74 7.23 13.57
C GLY A 86 16.57 6.04 14.52
N VAL A 87 16.89 4.81 14.09
CA VAL A 87 16.82 3.62 14.94
C VAL A 87 17.88 3.71 16.03
N THR A 88 17.48 3.59 17.29
CA THR A 88 18.35 3.72 18.48
C THR A 88 18.49 2.45 19.30
N GLY A 89 17.74 1.39 18.94
CA GLY A 89 17.81 0.08 19.61
C GLY A 89 16.48 -0.67 19.64
N GLU A 90 15.47 -0.17 18.93
CA GLU A 90 14.14 -0.75 18.85
C GLU A 90 14.23 -2.17 18.25
N PRO A 91 13.70 -3.21 18.92
CA PRO A 91 13.74 -4.57 18.41
C PRO A 91 12.91 -4.75 17.12
N VAL A 92 11.90 -3.90 16.91
CA VAL A 92 11.05 -3.92 15.73
C VAL A 92 11.31 -2.65 14.92
N VAL A 93 11.81 -2.84 13.69
CA VAL A 93 12.03 -1.77 12.72
C VAL A 93 11.13 -2.03 11.52
N GLY A 94 10.15 -1.17 11.33
CA GLY A 94 9.03 -1.39 10.43
C GLY A 94 8.91 -0.38 9.30
N GLU A 95 8.33 -0.81 8.20
CA GLU A 95 7.81 0.08 7.15
C GLU A 95 6.44 -0.38 6.68
N SER A 96 5.75 0.47 5.91
CA SER A 96 4.45 0.13 5.37
C SER A 96 4.24 0.68 3.98
N SER A 97 3.99 -0.23 3.06
CA SER A 97 3.73 0.04 1.66
C SER A 97 2.61 -0.87 1.17
N VAL A 98 1.41 -0.30 1.07
CA VAL A 98 0.18 -1.09 0.85
C VAL A 98 0.11 -1.78 -0.52
N PHE A 99 0.89 -1.31 -1.48
CA PHE A 99 0.95 -1.86 -2.83
C PHE A 99 2.01 -2.97 -2.98
N TYR A 100 2.68 -3.39 -1.90
CA TYR A 100 3.45 -4.64 -1.92
C TYR A 100 2.56 -5.87 -2.18
N MET A 101 1.31 -5.84 -1.69
CA MET A 101 0.29 -6.83 -2.05
C MET A 101 -0.09 -6.80 -3.53
N LEU A 102 -0.01 -5.65 -4.22
CA LEU A 102 -0.31 -5.57 -5.66
C LEU A 102 0.89 -5.93 -6.54
N SER A 103 2.10 -5.60 -6.06
CA SER A 103 3.36 -5.92 -6.70
C SER A 103 3.53 -7.43 -6.88
N GLN A 104 4.08 -7.81 -8.03
CA GLN A 104 4.43 -9.21 -8.32
C GLN A 104 5.85 -9.55 -7.82
N THR A 105 6.68 -8.55 -7.54
CA THR A 105 8.08 -8.74 -7.14
C THR A 105 8.35 -8.47 -5.66
N ALA A 106 7.50 -7.68 -4.99
CA ALA A 106 7.77 -7.20 -3.63
C ALA A 106 7.94 -8.33 -2.61
N ALA A 107 7.07 -9.35 -2.62
CA ALA A 107 7.16 -10.44 -1.64
C ALA A 107 8.52 -11.15 -1.68
N ARG A 108 9.01 -11.49 -2.90
CA ARG A 108 10.32 -12.10 -3.10
C ARG A 108 11.45 -11.14 -2.75
N ALA A 109 11.36 -9.87 -3.16
CA ALA A 109 12.40 -8.89 -2.87
C ALA A 109 12.54 -8.60 -1.35
N ILE A 110 11.44 -8.59 -0.60
CA ILE A 110 11.44 -8.50 0.86
C ILE A 110 12.09 -9.77 1.45
N HIS A 111 11.65 -10.96 1.03
CA HIS A 111 12.20 -12.23 1.50
C HIS A 111 13.71 -12.31 1.26
N ASP A 112 14.18 -12.00 0.06
CA ASP A 112 15.59 -12.08 -0.30
C ASP A 112 16.46 -11.09 0.51
N ALA A 113 15.89 -9.96 0.93
CA ALA A 113 16.57 -8.96 1.75
C ALA A 113 16.51 -9.29 3.26
N ARG A 114 15.38 -9.84 3.73
CA ARG A 114 15.12 -10.14 5.14
C ARG A 114 14.22 -11.39 5.28
N PRO A 115 14.79 -12.60 5.18
CA PRO A 115 14.02 -13.85 5.25
C PRO A 115 13.26 -14.05 6.57
N ASP A 116 13.76 -13.50 7.66
CA ASP A 116 13.18 -13.54 9.01
C ASP A 116 12.21 -12.39 9.30
N ALA A 117 11.80 -11.62 8.29
CA ALA A 117 10.88 -10.50 8.46
C ALA A 117 9.48 -10.95 8.91
N LYS A 118 8.85 -10.17 9.79
CA LYS A 118 7.42 -10.29 10.11
C LYS A 118 6.58 -9.51 9.11
N ILE A 119 5.51 -10.12 8.62
CA ILE A 119 4.62 -9.58 7.60
C ILE A 119 3.23 -9.39 8.20
N LEU A 120 2.72 -8.16 8.18
CA LEU A 120 1.33 -7.85 8.52
C LEU A 120 0.53 -7.56 7.25
N ILE A 121 -0.54 -8.34 7.05
CA ILE A 121 -1.51 -8.17 5.97
C ILE A 121 -2.85 -7.76 6.58
N MET A 122 -3.30 -6.55 6.28
CA MET A 122 -4.62 -6.06 6.71
C MET A 122 -5.61 -6.16 5.55
N LEU A 123 -6.70 -6.90 5.70
CA LEU A 123 -7.70 -7.09 4.65
C LEU A 123 -9.05 -6.49 5.03
N ARG A 124 -9.91 -6.32 4.03
CA ARG A 124 -11.29 -5.83 4.17
C ARG A 124 -12.11 -6.43 3.04
N ASP A 125 -13.43 -6.50 3.20
CA ASP A 125 -14.38 -6.79 2.11
C ASP A 125 -13.91 -6.15 0.78
N PRO A 126 -13.56 -6.95 -0.24
CA PRO A 126 -12.96 -6.44 -1.48
C PRO A 126 -13.90 -5.49 -2.22
N ILE A 127 -15.22 -5.65 -2.10
CA ILE A 127 -16.20 -4.75 -2.72
C ILE A 127 -16.12 -3.36 -2.09
N GLU A 128 -15.94 -3.33 -0.76
CA GLU A 128 -15.77 -2.09 -0.01
C GLU A 128 -14.43 -1.41 -0.31
N VAL A 129 -13.38 -2.20 -0.55
CA VAL A 129 -12.05 -1.73 -0.98
C VAL A 129 -12.14 -1.13 -2.38
N VAL A 130 -12.78 -1.78 -3.36
CA VAL A 130 -12.97 -1.24 -4.72
C VAL A 130 -13.57 0.16 -4.68
N ALA A 131 -14.69 0.34 -3.97
CA ALA A 131 -15.31 1.66 -3.84
C ALA A 131 -14.45 2.66 -3.06
N SER A 132 -13.57 2.20 -2.16
CA SER A 132 -12.74 3.08 -1.32
C SER A 132 -11.51 3.53 -2.06
N HIS A 133 -10.97 2.63 -2.88
CA HIS A 133 -9.87 2.83 -3.77
C HIS A 133 -10.25 3.82 -4.87
N HIS A 134 -11.36 3.59 -5.57
CA HIS A 134 -11.91 4.52 -6.57
C HIS A 134 -12.03 5.96 -6.05
N SER A 135 -12.67 6.15 -4.89
CA SER A 135 -12.77 7.49 -4.28
C SER A 135 -11.41 8.09 -3.90
N GLN A 136 -10.43 7.26 -3.52
CA GLN A 136 -9.09 7.72 -3.19
C GLN A 136 -8.33 8.15 -4.44
N ILE A 137 -8.34 7.33 -5.50
CA ILE A 137 -7.56 7.60 -6.70
C ILE A 137 -8.15 8.71 -7.56
N ILE A 138 -9.47 8.98 -7.46
CA ILE A 138 -10.07 10.23 -7.96
C ILE A 138 -9.52 11.44 -7.20
N PHE A 139 -9.47 11.36 -5.87
CA PHE A 139 -8.95 12.46 -5.05
C PHE A 139 -7.47 12.73 -5.34
N GLU A 140 -6.69 11.68 -5.59
CA GLU A 140 -5.28 11.78 -5.99
C GLU A 140 -5.11 12.28 -7.43
N GLY A 141 -6.11 12.06 -8.29
CA GLY A 141 -6.07 12.46 -9.69
C GLY A 141 -5.54 11.43 -10.65
N LEU A 142 -5.60 10.15 -10.27
CA LEU A 142 -5.20 9.02 -11.11
C LEU A 142 -6.41 8.48 -11.88
N GLU A 143 -7.62 8.63 -11.33
CA GLU A 143 -8.88 8.26 -11.99
C GLU A 143 -9.69 9.50 -12.32
N ASP A 144 -10.16 9.56 -13.57
CA ASP A 144 -10.95 10.68 -14.11
C ASP A 144 -12.42 10.34 -14.29
N GLU A 145 -12.80 9.04 -14.24
CA GLU A 145 -14.19 8.60 -14.32
C GLU A 145 -14.82 8.56 -12.90
N PRO A 146 -15.72 9.52 -12.56
CA PRO A 146 -16.31 9.61 -11.24
C PRO A 146 -17.39 8.56 -10.96
N ASP A 147 -17.93 7.90 -11.99
CA ASP A 147 -18.87 6.80 -11.81
C ASP A 147 -18.15 5.45 -11.70
N LEU A 148 -18.32 4.76 -10.56
CA LEU A 148 -17.61 3.52 -10.30
C LEU A 148 -17.96 2.41 -11.31
N ALA A 149 -19.23 2.30 -11.74
CA ALA A 149 -19.63 1.25 -12.68
C ALA A 149 -18.95 1.46 -14.04
N ARG A 150 -18.90 2.71 -14.50
CA ARG A 150 -18.17 3.09 -15.72
C ARG A 150 -16.67 2.89 -15.58
N ALA A 151 -16.08 3.29 -14.45
CA ALA A 151 -14.65 3.08 -14.19
C ALA A 151 -14.26 1.59 -14.24
N LEU A 152 -15.09 0.72 -13.66
CA LEU A 152 -14.91 -0.74 -13.73
C LEU A 152 -15.07 -1.27 -15.16
N ALA A 153 -16.01 -0.74 -15.94
CA ALA A 153 -16.20 -1.14 -17.33
C ALA A 153 -15.02 -0.74 -18.25
N LEU A 154 -14.25 0.28 -17.87
CA LEU A 154 -13.07 0.73 -18.61
C LEU A 154 -11.83 -0.15 -18.41
N GLU A 155 -11.79 -1.05 -17.42
CA GLU A 155 -10.60 -1.86 -17.12
C GLU A 155 -10.09 -2.67 -18.31
N ALA A 156 -11.01 -3.27 -19.10
CA ALA A 156 -10.64 -4.07 -20.25
C ALA A 156 -10.01 -3.21 -21.37
N ALA A 157 -10.57 -2.03 -21.62
CA ALA A 157 -10.03 -1.08 -22.59
C ALA A 157 -8.66 -0.56 -22.14
N ARG A 158 -8.52 -0.15 -20.87
CA ARG A 158 -7.24 0.28 -20.28
C ARG A 158 -6.17 -0.80 -20.41
N ARG A 159 -6.52 -2.06 -20.15
CA ARG A 159 -5.56 -3.17 -20.29
C ARG A 159 -5.12 -3.36 -21.74
N ALA A 160 -6.02 -3.17 -22.70
CA ALA A 160 -5.71 -3.28 -24.13
C ALA A 160 -4.78 -2.16 -24.62
N GLU A 161 -4.88 -0.94 -24.07
CA GLU A 161 -4.04 0.21 -24.45
C GLU A 161 -2.54 -0.03 -24.17
N HIS A 162 -2.21 -0.78 -23.12
CA HIS A 162 -0.81 -1.06 -22.73
C HIS A 162 -0.24 -2.36 -23.31
N GLY A 163 -1.08 -3.20 -23.93
CA GLY A 163 -0.68 -4.48 -24.51
C GLY A 163 -0.01 -5.42 -23.48
N ALA A 164 1.13 -6.00 -23.85
CA ALA A 164 1.89 -6.91 -22.99
C ALA A 164 3.00 -6.21 -22.16
N GLY A 165 3.04 -4.87 -22.16
CA GLY A 165 4.03 -4.10 -21.41
C GLY A 165 3.86 -4.21 -19.90
N ALA A 166 4.94 -3.98 -19.15
CA ALA A 166 4.87 -3.87 -17.70
C ALA A 166 4.11 -2.59 -17.31
N LEU A 167 3.07 -2.74 -16.49
CA LEU A 167 2.27 -1.62 -15.98
C LEU A 167 2.95 -0.98 -14.77
N THR A 168 3.14 0.33 -14.84
CA THR A 168 3.52 1.17 -13.71
C THR A 168 2.41 1.25 -12.66
N TYR A 169 2.72 1.79 -11.49
CA TYR A 169 1.75 2.10 -10.45
C TYR A 169 0.51 2.81 -10.97
N GLN A 170 0.69 3.86 -11.79
CA GLN A 170 -0.42 4.74 -12.24
C GLN A 170 -1.45 3.97 -13.07
N GLU A 171 -0.99 3.00 -13.85
CA GLU A 171 -1.86 2.17 -14.69
C GLU A 171 -2.45 1.03 -13.86
N LYS A 172 -1.63 0.40 -13.01
CA LYS A 172 -2.03 -0.78 -12.24
C LYS A 172 -3.10 -0.50 -11.18
N VAL A 173 -3.14 0.71 -10.62
CA VAL A 173 -4.22 1.09 -9.68
C VAL A 173 -5.57 1.30 -10.34
N LEU A 174 -5.63 1.46 -11.68
CA LEU A 174 -6.89 1.53 -12.41
C LEU A 174 -7.48 0.15 -12.68
N HIS A 175 -6.72 -0.92 -12.41
CA HIS A 175 -7.19 -2.29 -12.46
C HIS A 175 -7.76 -2.73 -11.10
N TYR A 176 -8.95 -2.24 -10.77
CA TYR A 176 -9.65 -2.50 -9.51
C TYR A 176 -9.68 -3.97 -9.11
N ARG A 177 -9.86 -4.88 -10.07
CA ARG A 177 -9.91 -6.33 -9.82
C ARG A 177 -8.56 -6.87 -9.37
N ASP A 178 -7.47 -6.36 -9.96
CA ASP A 178 -6.10 -6.74 -9.59
C ASP A 178 -5.75 -6.22 -8.19
N VAL A 179 -6.24 -5.03 -7.82
CA VAL A 179 -6.03 -4.43 -6.48
C VAL A 179 -6.61 -5.31 -5.38
N VAL A 180 -7.75 -5.96 -5.62
CA VAL A 180 -8.46 -6.78 -4.63
C VAL A 180 -8.37 -8.29 -4.86
N ALA A 181 -7.42 -8.74 -5.68
CA ALA A 181 -7.14 -10.17 -5.92
C ALA A 181 -6.48 -10.85 -4.70
N PHE A 182 -7.02 -10.64 -3.50
CA PHE A 182 -6.38 -10.92 -2.22
C PHE A 182 -5.94 -12.37 -2.04
N ALA A 183 -6.69 -13.36 -2.56
CA ALA A 183 -6.29 -14.75 -2.44
C ALA A 183 -4.91 -14.99 -3.10
N ASP A 184 -4.72 -14.50 -4.33
CA ASP A 184 -3.46 -14.63 -5.05
C ASP A 184 -2.34 -13.81 -4.38
N GLN A 185 -2.69 -12.65 -3.81
CA GLN A 185 -1.73 -11.78 -3.14
C GLN A 185 -1.25 -12.34 -1.80
N VAL A 186 -2.14 -12.86 -0.96
CA VAL A 186 -1.81 -13.54 0.29
C VAL A 186 -0.99 -14.80 0.02
N ALA A 187 -1.41 -15.61 -0.95
CA ALA A 187 -0.69 -16.85 -1.31
C ALA A 187 0.76 -16.57 -1.73
N ARG A 188 1.05 -15.44 -2.40
CA ARG A 188 2.44 -15.07 -2.75
C ARG A 188 3.33 -14.83 -1.54
N PHE A 189 2.80 -14.27 -0.45
CA PHE A 189 3.56 -14.11 0.79
C PHE A 189 3.68 -15.44 1.55
N GLN A 190 2.60 -16.22 1.66
CA GLN A 190 2.60 -17.53 2.31
C GLN A 190 3.53 -18.55 1.63
N ALA A 191 3.80 -18.39 0.33
CA ALA A 191 4.74 -19.22 -0.41
C ALA A 191 6.22 -18.94 -0.06
N LEU A 192 6.52 -17.83 0.60
CA LEU A 192 7.89 -17.38 0.88
C LEU A 192 8.20 -17.27 2.38
N PHE A 193 7.21 -16.94 3.20
CA PHE A 193 7.37 -16.80 4.64
C PHE A 193 6.57 -17.89 5.36
N PRO A 194 7.12 -18.47 6.44
CA PRO A 194 6.40 -19.45 7.23
C PRO A 194 5.21 -18.81 7.98
N PRO A 195 4.20 -19.59 8.38
CA PRO A 195 2.96 -19.06 8.98
C PRO A 195 3.18 -18.15 10.19
N GLU A 196 4.15 -18.46 11.05
CA GLU A 196 4.51 -17.67 12.24
C GLU A 196 5.08 -16.28 11.92
N GLN A 197 5.51 -16.05 10.67
CA GLN A 197 6.00 -14.75 10.19
C GLN A 197 4.89 -13.93 9.51
N ILE A 198 3.67 -14.46 9.35
CA ILE A 198 2.57 -13.76 8.69
C ILE A 198 1.39 -13.62 9.66
N LYS A 199 1.01 -12.38 9.97
CA LYS A 199 -0.25 -12.06 10.65
C LYS A 199 -1.21 -11.44 9.65
N VAL A 200 -2.39 -12.05 9.50
CA VAL A 200 -3.50 -11.48 8.72
C VAL A 200 -4.54 -10.91 9.67
N VAL A 201 -4.96 -9.68 9.43
CA VAL A 201 -5.93 -8.95 10.26
C VAL A 201 -7.07 -8.44 9.39
N LEU A 202 -8.32 -8.67 9.81
CA LEU A 202 -9.49 -8.17 9.08
C LEU A 202 -9.94 -6.82 9.64
N PHE A 203 -10.37 -5.95 8.74
CA PHE A 203 -10.81 -4.60 9.08
C PHE A 203 -12.07 -4.60 9.96
N GLU A 204 -12.96 -5.59 9.81
CA GLU A 204 -14.09 -5.79 10.72
C GLU A 204 -13.67 -6.13 12.15
N ASP A 205 -12.60 -6.92 12.33
CA ASP A 205 -12.08 -7.25 13.66
C ASP A 205 -11.51 -5.98 14.31
N VAL A 206 -10.74 -5.19 13.55
CA VAL A 206 -10.23 -3.87 14.01
C VAL A 206 -11.38 -2.91 14.39
N LYS A 207 -12.50 -2.99 13.69
CA LYS A 207 -13.68 -2.18 14.01
C LYS A 207 -14.43 -2.66 15.25
N ALA A 208 -14.46 -3.97 15.47
CA ALA A 208 -15.15 -4.58 16.59
C ALA A 208 -14.37 -4.39 17.90
N ASP A 209 -13.05 -4.61 17.85
CA ASP A 209 -12.17 -4.52 19.01
C ASP A 209 -10.75 -4.06 18.60
N LEU A 210 -10.58 -2.76 18.42
CA LEU A 210 -9.29 -2.17 18.08
C LEU A 210 -8.20 -2.45 19.15
N PRO A 211 -8.45 -2.24 20.46
CA PRO A 211 -7.44 -2.55 21.48
C PRO A 211 -7.02 -4.02 21.48
N GLY A 212 -7.97 -4.97 21.36
CA GLY A 212 -7.66 -6.40 21.31
C GLY A 212 -6.81 -6.78 20.11
N VAL A 213 -7.22 -6.36 18.91
CA VAL A 213 -6.46 -6.63 17.67
C VAL A 213 -5.07 -5.98 17.70
N TYR A 214 -4.96 -4.77 18.27
CA TYR A 214 -3.67 -4.12 18.44
C TYR A 214 -2.75 -4.93 19.38
N GLY A 215 -3.27 -5.40 20.52
CA GLY A 215 -2.55 -6.29 21.44
C GLY A 215 -2.04 -7.56 20.76
N GLU A 216 -2.88 -8.23 19.96
CA GLU A 216 -2.46 -9.42 19.18
C GLU A 216 -1.33 -9.11 18.17
N ILE A 217 -1.32 -7.91 17.58
CA ILE A 217 -0.23 -7.48 16.69
C ILE A 217 1.05 -7.26 17.51
N LEU A 218 0.97 -6.66 18.69
CA LEU A 218 2.14 -6.48 19.57
C LEU A 218 2.71 -7.83 20.03
N GLU A 219 1.85 -8.78 20.42
CA GLU A 219 2.26 -10.16 20.73
C GLU A 219 2.94 -10.84 19.53
N PHE A 220 2.32 -10.72 18.35
CA PHE A 220 2.90 -11.22 17.10
C PHE A 220 4.28 -10.59 16.85
N LEU A 221 4.46 -9.31 17.15
CA LEU A 221 5.74 -8.61 17.02
C LEU A 221 6.76 -8.98 18.10
N GLY A 222 6.31 -9.49 19.24
CA GLY A 222 7.15 -9.87 20.38
C GLY A 222 7.59 -8.68 21.23
N VAL A 223 6.74 -7.65 21.33
CA VAL A 223 6.92 -6.46 22.17
C VAL A 223 5.84 -6.41 23.26
N ASP A 224 5.92 -5.47 24.21
CA ASP A 224 4.95 -5.34 25.30
C ASP A 224 3.49 -5.22 24.78
N PRO A 225 2.63 -6.25 24.97
CA PRO A 225 1.28 -6.23 24.44
C PRO A 225 0.31 -5.35 25.23
N THR A 226 0.74 -4.80 26.36
CA THR A 226 -0.10 -3.99 27.25
C THR A 226 -0.08 -2.51 26.92
N PHE A 227 0.88 -2.06 26.09
CA PHE A 227 0.95 -0.68 25.64
C PHE A 227 -0.31 -0.31 24.85
N GLN A 228 -0.90 0.85 25.15
CA GLN A 228 -2.03 1.38 24.39
C GLN A 228 -1.81 2.84 24.02
N PRO A 229 -1.68 3.17 22.72
CA PRO A 229 -1.62 4.55 22.28
C PRO A 229 -3.01 5.19 22.29
N THR A 230 -3.06 6.50 22.02
CA THR A 230 -4.35 7.15 21.72
C THR A 230 -4.84 6.70 20.35
N PHE A 231 -5.89 5.88 20.35
CA PHE A 231 -6.54 5.41 19.12
C PHE A 231 -7.34 6.51 18.42
N LYS A 232 -6.66 7.30 17.60
CA LYS A 232 -7.29 8.26 16.69
C LYS A 232 -7.39 7.67 15.29
N VAL A 233 -8.59 7.62 14.71
CA VAL A 233 -8.76 7.17 13.33
C VAL A 233 -8.02 8.12 12.39
N GLN A 234 -7.06 7.56 11.65
CA GLN A 234 -6.37 8.26 10.58
C GLN A 234 -7.14 8.04 9.27
N ASN A 235 -7.04 8.99 8.34
CA ASN A 235 -7.59 8.87 6.98
C ASN A 235 -9.12 8.70 6.87
N ALA A 236 -9.88 9.64 7.43
CA ALA A 236 -11.28 9.81 7.07
C ALA A 236 -11.46 10.03 5.56
N ASN A 237 -12.58 9.54 5.01
CA ASN A 237 -12.89 9.69 3.60
C ASN A 237 -12.93 11.17 3.18
N LYS A 238 -12.42 11.46 1.99
CA LYS A 238 -12.25 12.80 1.44
C LYS A 238 -12.62 12.83 -0.05
N ARG A 239 -13.19 13.95 -0.50
CA ARG A 239 -13.51 14.23 -1.91
C ARG A 239 -12.99 15.61 -2.29
N LEU A 240 -12.79 15.84 -3.58
CA LEU A 240 -12.51 17.18 -4.11
C LEU A 240 -13.81 17.97 -4.21
N ARG A 241 -13.82 19.22 -3.75
CA ARG A 241 -14.97 20.13 -3.94
C ARG A 241 -15.12 20.55 -5.40
N SER A 242 -14.00 20.75 -6.08
CA SER A 242 -13.91 21.10 -7.49
C SER A 242 -12.83 20.27 -8.17
N ALA A 243 -13.25 19.43 -9.13
CA ALA A 243 -12.35 18.64 -9.97
C ALA A 243 -11.42 19.53 -10.80
N ARG A 244 -11.95 20.63 -11.36
CA ARG A 244 -11.17 21.60 -12.15
C ARG A 244 -10.07 22.27 -11.33
N LEU A 245 -10.38 22.69 -10.10
CA LEU A 245 -9.36 23.26 -9.20
C LEU A 245 -8.34 22.19 -8.78
N GLY A 246 -8.79 20.94 -8.58
CA GLY A 246 -7.92 19.81 -8.31
C GLY A 246 -6.91 19.59 -9.44
N ALA A 247 -7.38 19.50 -10.68
CA ALA A 247 -6.56 19.37 -11.88
C ALA A 247 -5.58 20.55 -12.02
N PHE A 248 -6.06 21.78 -11.88
CA PHE A 248 -5.21 22.98 -11.96
C PHE A 248 -4.09 23.01 -10.92
N LEU A 249 -4.35 22.55 -9.69
CA LEU A 249 -3.32 22.52 -8.62
C LEU A 249 -2.29 21.38 -8.81
N ARG A 250 -2.64 20.34 -9.58
CA ARG A 250 -1.73 19.26 -9.96
C ARG A 250 -0.88 19.67 -11.17
N GLU A 251 -1.53 20.17 -12.20
CA GLU A 251 -0.93 20.53 -13.49
C GLU A 251 -0.92 22.04 -13.67
N THR A 252 -0.39 22.76 -12.68
CA THR A 252 -0.35 24.22 -12.73
C THR A 252 0.46 24.67 -13.95
N PRO A 253 -0.14 25.41 -14.90
CA PRO A 253 0.55 25.79 -16.12
C PRO A 253 1.86 26.52 -15.84
N GLY A 254 2.88 26.31 -16.68
CA GLY A 254 4.22 26.86 -16.48
C GLY A 254 4.22 28.39 -16.30
N TRP A 255 3.36 29.10 -17.03
CA TRP A 255 3.22 30.55 -16.93
C TRP A 255 2.65 30.99 -15.57
N VAL A 256 1.72 30.23 -14.99
CA VAL A 256 1.20 30.48 -13.63
C VAL A 256 2.29 30.25 -12.61
N THR A 257 3.06 29.16 -12.76
CA THR A 257 4.21 28.86 -11.89
C THR A 257 5.26 29.97 -11.96
N ALA A 258 5.55 30.49 -13.15
CA ALA A 258 6.47 31.61 -13.36
C ALA A 258 5.95 32.90 -12.70
N LEU A 259 4.68 33.25 -12.93
CA LEU A 259 4.05 34.41 -12.28
C LEU A 259 4.04 34.27 -10.76
N GLY A 260 3.78 33.09 -10.24
CA GLY A 260 3.81 32.80 -8.82
C GLY A 260 5.18 33.05 -8.19
N ARG A 261 6.28 32.82 -8.90
CA ARG A 261 7.64 33.15 -8.43
C ARG A 261 7.89 34.66 -8.37
N VAL A 262 7.17 35.45 -9.16
CA VAL A 262 7.26 36.92 -9.15
C VAL A 262 6.38 37.51 -8.05
N VAL A 263 5.11 37.08 -7.97
CA VAL A 263 4.13 37.60 -7.02
C VAL A 263 4.36 37.08 -5.60
N LEU A 264 4.84 35.85 -5.46
CA LEU A 264 5.08 35.18 -4.19
C LEU A 264 6.49 34.53 -4.19
N PRO A 265 7.57 35.31 -4.05
CA PRO A 265 8.94 34.83 -4.29
C PRO A 265 9.36 33.69 -3.36
N SER A 266 8.91 33.73 -2.10
CA SER A 266 9.22 32.70 -1.11
C SER A 266 8.63 31.34 -1.49
N ALA A 267 9.51 30.36 -1.67
CA ALA A 267 9.13 28.97 -1.93
C ALA A 267 8.25 28.39 -0.80
N ALA A 268 8.57 28.73 0.45
CA ALA A 268 7.80 28.31 1.62
C ALA A 268 6.37 28.87 1.57
N TRP A 269 6.20 30.15 1.21
CA TRP A 269 4.88 30.74 1.06
C TRP A 269 4.11 30.14 -0.12
N ARG A 270 4.75 29.87 -1.26
CA ARG A 270 4.08 29.21 -2.41
C ARG A 270 3.59 27.83 -2.03
N TYR A 271 4.41 27.07 -1.29
CA TYR A 271 4.01 25.78 -0.74
C TYR A 271 2.82 25.93 0.23
N LYS A 272 2.87 26.87 1.17
CA LYS A 272 1.77 27.14 2.12
C LYS A 272 0.48 27.53 1.40
N THR A 273 0.53 28.41 0.41
CA THR A 273 -0.63 28.82 -0.39
C THR A 273 -1.21 27.64 -1.16
N ARG A 274 -0.37 26.82 -1.79
CA ARG A 274 -0.84 25.60 -2.49
C ARG A 274 -1.49 24.61 -1.52
N MET A 275 -0.90 24.40 -0.34
CA MET A 275 -1.49 23.55 0.70
C MET A 275 -2.82 24.12 1.23
N PHE A 276 -2.91 25.43 1.38
CA PHE A 276 -4.14 26.12 1.75
C PHE A 276 -5.25 25.92 0.71
N LEU A 277 -4.96 26.14 -0.58
CA LEU A 277 -5.91 25.90 -1.68
C LEU A 277 -6.32 24.43 -1.77
N LYS A 278 -5.37 23.50 -1.62
CA LYS A 278 -5.67 22.06 -1.55
C LYS A 278 -6.60 21.73 -0.38
N ARG A 279 -6.36 22.33 0.79
CA ARG A 279 -7.22 22.16 1.98
C ARG A 279 -8.62 22.72 1.75
N LEU A 280 -8.75 23.91 1.17
CA LEU A 280 -10.05 24.48 0.81
C LEU A 280 -10.80 23.60 -0.20
N ASN A 281 -10.08 22.97 -1.14
CA ASN A 281 -10.66 22.07 -2.11
C ASN A 281 -10.91 20.64 -1.59
N THR A 282 -10.57 20.35 -0.33
CA THR A 282 -10.80 19.03 0.29
C THR A 282 -12.10 19.08 1.10
N ASP A 283 -12.97 18.09 0.91
CA ASP A 283 -14.19 17.93 1.68
C ASP A 283 -14.19 16.57 2.40
N PHE A 284 -14.35 16.58 3.72
CA PHE A 284 -14.40 15.38 4.53
C PHE A 284 -15.85 14.95 4.71
N ARG A 285 -16.29 14.02 3.86
CA ARG A 285 -17.66 13.46 3.90
C ARG A 285 -17.64 11.96 3.85
N ARG A 286 -18.65 11.33 4.44
CA ARG A 286 -18.89 9.89 4.29
C ARG A 286 -19.11 9.59 2.80
N ARG A 287 -18.51 8.51 2.32
CA ARG A 287 -18.73 8.01 0.96
C ARG A 287 -20.19 7.59 0.82
N GLU A 288 -20.80 7.93 -0.31
CA GLU A 288 -22.13 7.41 -0.65
C GLU A 288 -22.10 5.89 -0.74
N PRO A 289 -23.19 5.21 -0.33
CA PRO A 289 -23.31 3.78 -0.54
C PRO A 289 -23.23 3.41 -2.03
N MET A 290 -22.62 2.27 -2.32
CA MET A 290 -22.61 1.69 -3.66
C MET A 290 -24.04 1.31 -4.06
N ALA A 291 -24.40 1.50 -5.34
CA ALA A 291 -25.69 1.05 -5.85
C ALA A 291 -25.88 -0.47 -5.59
N PRO A 292 -27.04 -0.92 -5.06
CA PRO A 292 -27.26 -2.33 -4.72
C PRO A 292 -27.02 -3.30 -5.87
N ALA A 293 -27.41 -2.92 -7.10
CA ALA A 293 -27.19 -3.73 -8.30
C ALA A 293 -25.70 -3.93 -8.61
N LEU A 294 -24.89 -2.86 -8.53
CA LEU A 294 -23.44 -2.96 -8.72
C LEU A 294 -22.80 -3.81 -7.62
N ARG A 295 -23.25 -3.65 -6.36
CA ARG A 295 -22.77 -4.45 -5.25
C ARG A 295 -23.06 -5.94 -5.44
N ALA A 296 -24.27 -6.29 -5.89
CA ALA A 296 -24.66 -7.67 -6.18
C ALA A 296 -23.86 -8.27 -7.34
N HIS A 297 -23.60 -7.48 -8.38
CA HIS A 297 -22.74 -7.88 -9.49
C HIS A 297 -21.31 -8.19 -9.02
N LEU A 298 -20.68 -7.27 -8.28
CA LEU A 298 -19.33 -7.48 -7.74
C LEU A 298 -19.27 -8.64 -6.74
N ALA A 299 -20.31 -8.86 -5.92
CA ALA A 299 -20.38 -10.00 -5.01
C ALA A 299 -20.39 -11.33 -5.76
N THR A 300 -21.10 -11.40 -6.88
CA THR A 300 -21.12 -12.58 -7.74
C THR A 300 -19.76 -12.80 -8.40
N GLU A 301 -19.18 -11.73 -8.95
CA GLU A 301 -17.90 -11.76 -9.66
C GLU A 301 -16.70 -12.11 -8.76
N LEU A 302 -16.60 -11.46 -7.60
CA LEU A 302 -15.49 -11.63 -6.66
C LEU A 302 -15.69 -12.81 -5.71
N GLY A 303 -16.90 -13.40 -5.65
CA GLY A 303 -17.23 -14.51 -4.77
C GLY A 303 -16.28 -15.71 -4.86
N PRO A 304 -15.84 -16.16 -6.05
CA PRO A 304 -14.82 -17.20 -6.18
C PRO A 304 -13.48 -16.84 -5.51
N GLN A 305 -13.01 -15.60 -5.67
CA GLN A 305 -11.78 -15.11 -5.03
C GLN A 305 -11.93 -15.04 -3.51
N VAL A 306 -13.09 -14.62 -3.00
CA VAL A 306 -13.39 -14.61 -1.56
C VAL A 306 -13.37 -16.03 -0.98
N ARG A 307 -13.97 -17.02 -1.66
CA ARG A 307 -13.94 -18.42 -1.20
C ARG A 307 -12.53 -19.01 -1.16
N ARG A 308 -11.69 -18.68 -2.16
CA ARG A 308 -10.27 -19.06 -2.14
C ARG A 308 -9.56 -18.44 -0.95
N LEU A 309 -9.80 -17.17 -0.67
CA LEU A 309 -9.22 -16.49 0.48
C LEU A 309 -9.70 -17.08 1.82
N GLU A 310 -10.98 -17.38 1.95
CA GLU A 310 -11.58 -18.06 3.12
C GLU A 310 -10.86 -19.38 3.42
N THR A 311 -10.57 -20.17 2.39
CA THR A 311 -9.80 -21.41 2.52
C THR A 311 -8.35 -21.14 2.93
N LEU A 312 -7.70 -20.14 2.33
CA LEU A 312 -6.30 -19.79 2.63
C LEU A 312 -6.09 -19.25 4.05
N LEU A 313 -7.12 -18.61 4.62
CA LEU A 313 -7.06 -18.00 5.95
C LEU A 313 -7.71 -18.86 7.03
N ASP A 314 -8.36 -19.96 6.67
CA ASP A 314 -9.20 -20.76 7.58
C ASP A 314 -10.18 -19.88 8.40
N ARG A 315 -10.87 -18.98 7.70
CA ARG A 315 -11.71 -17.94 8.31
C ARG A 315 -12.96 -17.70 7.47
N ASP A 316 -14.14 -17.69 8.09
CA ASP A 316 -15.41 -17.39 7.40
C ASP A 316 -15.41 -15.95 6.83
N LEU A 317 -15.33 -15.86 5.51
CA LEU A 317 -15.44 -14.62 4.75
C LEU A 317 -16.69 -14.63 3.86
N SER A 318 -17.59 -15.60 4.04
CA SER A 318 -18.79 -15.76 3.22
C SER A 318 -19.66 -14.51 3.21
N HIS A 319 -19.59 -13.69 4.27
CA HIS A 319 -20.29 -12.43 4.40
C HIS A 319 -19.76 -11.30 3.47
N TRP A 320 -18.52 -11.40 2.98
CA TRP A 320 -17.98 -10.48 1.95
C TRP A 320 -18.57 -10.76 0.57
N ALA A 321 -18.90 -12.03 0.27
CA ALA A 321 -19.45 -12.46 -1.02
C ALA A 321 -20.99 -12.39 -1.11
N ARG A 322 -21.68 -11.85 -0.09
CA ARG A 322 -23.15 -11.72 -0.09
C ARG A 322 -23.57 -10.35 -0.59
N ALA A 323 -24.64 -10.29 -1.38
CA ALA A 323 -25.44 -9.08 -1.51
C ALA A 323 -26.07 -8.79 -0.13
N ARG A 324 -25.59 -7.77 0.59
CA ARG A 324 -26.23 -7.31 1.82
C ARG A 324 -27.64 -6.88 1.42
N ARG A 325 -28.64 -7.55 2.00
CA ARG A 325 -30.00 -7.02 2.03
C ARG A 325 -29.96 -5.90 3.06
N ASP A 326 -30.38 -4.71 2.66
CA ASP A 326 -30.38 -3.51 3.49
C ASP A 326 -31.08 -3.74 4.84
#